data_AF-A0AAE1UMY4-F1
#
_entry.id   AF-A0AAE1UMY4-F1
#
_cell.length_a   1.000
_cell.length_b   1.000
_cell.length_c   1.000
_cell.angle_alpha   90.00
_cell.angle_beta   90.00
_cell.angle_gamma   90.00
#
_symmetry.space_group_name_H-M   'P 1'
#
loop_
_entity.id
_entity.type
_entity.pdbx_description
1 polymer ?
#
loop_
_entity_poly.entity_id
_entity_poly.type
_entity_poly.pdbx_seq_one_letter_code
_entity_poly.pdbx_strand_id
1 'polypeptide(L)'
;MKSLLEEVLKEVPVEKIAVHCHDTYGQALANILTALEMGVTVIDSSVAGLGGCPFAKGATGNVATEDVLYMLEGMGINTGVDMKKLLTAADFICKALGKETSSKVGKALSCNNDSDIKLPNAYSK
;
A
#
# COMPACT_ATOMS: atom_id res chain seq x y z
N MET A 1 4.46 14.57 -6.87
CA MET A 1 5.47 13.48 -6.89
C MET A 1 6.53 13.70 -7.96
N LYS A 2 6.18 13.64 -9.25
CA LYS A 2 7.14 13.70 -10.36
C LYS A 2 8.22 14.80 -10.24
N SER A 3 7.81 16.07 -10.16
CA SER A 3 8.77 17.18 -10.08
C SER A 3 9.68 17.14 -8.85
N LEU A 4 9.21 16.56 -7.75
CA LEU A 4 10.06 16.35 -6.56
C LEU A 4 11.15 15.32 -6.85
N LEU A 5 10.77 14.17 -7.42
CA LEU A 5 11.73 13.12 -7.78
C LEU A 5 12.69 13.58 -8.87
N GLU A 6 12.24 14.35 -9.87
CA GLU A 6 13.11 14.91 -10.91
C GLU A 6 14.23 15.77 -10.32
N GLU A 7 13.97 16.49 -9.23
CA GLU A 7 14.98 17.29 -8.56
C GLU A 7 15.91 16.42 -7.69
N VAL A 8 15.34 15.54 -6.88
CA VAL A 8 16.12 14.66 -5.98
C VAL A 8 17.05 13.74 -6.75
N LEU A 9 16.61 13.21 -7.90
CA LEU A 9 17.38 12.26 -8.70
C LEU A 9 18.56 12.89 -9.45
N LYS A 10 18.69 14.23 -9.47
CA LYS A 10 19.91 14.90 -9.94
C LYS A 10 21.08 14.71 -8.99
N GLU A 11 20.79 14.55 -7.70
CA GLU A 11 21.78 14.53 -6.62
C GLU A 11 21.96 13.13 -6.01
N VAL A 12 20.90 12.30 -6.04
CA VAL A 12 20.89 10.98 -5.39
C VAL A 12 20.48 9.89 -6.38
N PRO A 13 21.27 8.80 -6.53
CA PRO A 13 20.89 7.66 -7.36
C PRO A 13 19.56 7.04 -6.92
N VAL A 14 18.74 6.62 -7.89
CA VAL A 14 17.37 6.12 -7.64
C VAL A 14 17.35 4.89 -6.73
N GLU A 15 18.40 4.07 -6.75
CA GLU A 15 18.53 2.86 -5.93
C GLU A 15 18.67 3.18 -4.42
N LYS A 16 18.94 4.45 -4.09
CA LYS A 16 19.02 4.96 -2.71
C LYS A 16 17.77 5.73 -2.28
N ILE A 17 16.74 5.77 -3.13
CA ILE A 17 15.49 6.48 -2.86
C ILE A 17 14.38 5.48 -2.50
N ALA A 18 13.62 5.84 -1.47
CA ALA A 18 12.34 5.22 -1.14
C ALA A 18 11.25 6.30 -1.12
N VAL A 19 10.00 5.91 -1.35
CA VAL A 19 8.84 6.80 -1.20
C VAL A 19 7.94 6.36 -0.05
N HIS A 20 7.52 7.34 0.75
CA HIS A 20 6.56 7.17 1.83
C HIS A 20 5.36 8.08 1.59
N CYS A 21 4.21 7.49 1.28
CA CYS A 21 3.01 8.24 0.91
C CYS A 21 1.89 8.02 1.93
N HIS A 22 1.33 9.12 2.42
CA HIS A 22 0.09 9.11 3.19
C HIS A 22 -1.11 9.14 2.24
N ASP A 23 -2.21 8.50 2.66
CA ASP A 23 -3.42 8.39 1.84
C ASP A 23 -4.58 9.28 2.32
N THR A 24 -4.26 10.34 3.07
CA THR A 24 -5.25 11.32 3.59
C THR A 24 -6.20 11.84 2.52
N TYR A 25 -5.72 12.01 1.28
CA TYR A 25 -6.49 12.54 0.16
C TYR A 25 -6.65 11.54 -0.99
N GLY A 26 -6.45 10.23 -0.74
CA GLY A 26 -6.60 9.18 -1.75
C GLY A 26 -5.57 9.25 -2.89
N GLN A 27 -4.40 9.85 -2.64
CA GLN A 27 -3.36 10.08 -3.66
C GLN A 27 -2.17 9.14 -3.53
N ALA A 28 -2.12 8.27 -2.50
CA ALA A 28 -0.90 7.53 -2.21
C ALA A 28 -0.53 6.55 -3.32
N LEU A 29 -1.47 5.73 -3.79
CA LEU A 29 -1.21 4.76 -4.86
C LEU A 29 -0.83 5.45 -6.18
N ALA A 30 -1.48 6.56 -6.54
CA ALA A 30 -1.14 7.33 -7.73
C ALA A 30 0.29 7.91 -7.64
N ASN A 31 0.66 8.44 -6.48
CA ASN A 31 2.02 8.93 -6.25
C ASN A 31 3.06 7.80 -6.27
N ILE A 32 2.75 6.64 -5.70
CA ILE A 32 3.62 5.45 -5.74
C ILE A 32 3.78 4.97 -7.19
N LEU A 33 2.71 4.92 -7.98
CA LEU A 33 2.79 4.59 -9.40
C LEU A 33 3.74 5.54 -10.15
N THR A 34 3.61 6.85 -9.93
CA THR A 34 4.54 7.83 -10.51
C THR A 34 5.98 7.57 -10.07
N ALA A 35 6.23 7.19 -8.82
CA ALA A 35 7.56 6.87 -8.34
C ALA A 35 8.14 5.60 -8.98
N LEU A 36 7.32 4.56 -9.14
CA LEU A 36 7.67 3.32 -9.84
C LEU A 36 8.06 3.58 -11.30
N GLU A 37 7.29 4.40 -12.01
CA GLU A 37 7.58 4.82 -13.39
C GLU A 37 8.90 5.59 -13.52
N MET A 38 9.35 6.22 -12.43
CA MET A 38 10.63 6.92 -12.33
C MET A 38 11.78 6.03 -11.81
N GLY A 39 11.54 4.73 -11.62
CA GLY A 39 12.55 3.75 -11.25
C GLY A 39 12.73 3.52 -9.75
N VAL A 40 11.92 4.15 -8.88
CA VAL A 40 11.94 3.87 -7.44
C VAL A 40 11.45 2.45 -7.19
N THR A 41 12.17 1.68 -6.38
CA THR A 41 11.86 0.26 -6.10
C THR A 41 11.58 -0.04 -4.63
N VAL A 42 11.68 0.96 -3.74
CA VAL A 42 11.41 0.84 -2.31
C VAL A 42 10.24 1.74 -1.93
N ILE A 43 9.21 1.16 -1.34
CA ILE A 43 7.96 1.84 -0.98
C ILE A 43 7.63 1.54 0.47
N ASP A 44 7.47 2.58 1.27
CA ASP A 44 7.01 2.46 2.64
C ASP A 44 5.48 2.46 2.68
N SER A 45 4.92 1.57 3.51
CA SER A 45 3.48 1.43 3.73
C SER A 45 3.22 0.92 5.15
N SER A 46 1.95 0.85 5.56
CA SER A 46 1.59 0.31 6.87
C SER A 46 0.47 -0.72 6.76
N VAL A 47 0.61 -1.84 7.46
CA VAL A 47 -0.40 -2.91 7.51
C VAL A 47 -1.75 -2.32 7.94
N ALA A 48 -2.84 -2.73 7.30
CA ALA A 48 -4.19 -2.23 7.55
C ALA A 48 -4.35 -0.70 7.39
N GLY A 49 -3.39 -0.01 6.76
CA GLY A 49 -3.31 1.44 6.72
C GLY A 49 -3.16 2.07 8.11
N LEU A 50 -2.45 1.39 9.02
CA LEU A 50 -2.18 1.92 10.35
C LEU A 50 -1.41 3.24 10.29
N GLY A 51 -1.65 4.05 11.31
CA GLY A 51 -1.15 5.41 11.40
C GLY A 51 -2.30 6.40 11.49
N GLY A 52 -2.00 7.66 11.16
CA GLY A 52 -2.90 8.78 11.42
C GLY A 52 -2.63 9.40 12.78
N CYS A 53 -2.77 10.72 12.86
CA CYS A 53 -2.50 11.46 14.09
C CYS A 53 -3.78 11.57 14.91
N PRO A 54 -3.81 11.11 16.17
CA PRO A 54 -4.98 11.28 17.04
C PRO A 54 -5.34 12.76 17.27
N PHE A 55 -4.40 13.68 17.01
CA PHE A 55 -4.60 15.13 17.11
C PHE A 55 -5.04 15.79 15.78
N ALA A 56 -4.96 15.10 14.65
CA ALA A 56 -5.38 15.62 13.34
C ALA A 56 -6.62 14.87 12.85
N LYS A 57 -7.80 15.37 13.21
CA LYS A 57 -9.10 14.83 12.77
C LYS A 57 -9.15 14.78 11.23
N GLY A 58 -9.26 13.58 10.67
CA GLY A 58 -9.43 13.35 9.22
C GLY A 58 -8.18 12.87 8.47
N ALA A 59 -7.01 12.79 9.11
CA ALA A 59 -5.84 12.17 8.49
C ALA A 59 -6.00 10.63 8.51
N THR A 60 -6.34 10.01 7.37
CA THR A 60 -6.53 8.56 7.25
C THR A 60 -5.25 7.76 7.47
N GLY A 61 -4.08 8.39 7.39
CA GLY A 61 -2.78 7.82 7.78
C GLY A 61 -1.91 7.41 6.60
N ASN A 62 -1.09 6.39 6.82
CA ASN A 62 -0.23 5.80 5.79
C ASN A 62 -1.08 5.07 4.75
N VAL A 63 -0.52 4.87 3.56
CA VAL A 63 -1.09 3.91 2.61
C VAL A 63 -1.09 2.50 3.20
N ALA A 64 -2.16 1.74 2.95
CA ALA A 64 -2.25 0.36 3.39
C ALA A 64 -1.34 -0.56 2.57
N THR A 65 -0.57 -1.42 3.24
CA THR A 65 0.34 -2.37 2.58
C THR A 65 -0.41 -3.32 1.65
N GLU A 66 -1.62 -3.74 2.01
CA GLU A 66 -2.48 -4.61 1.21
C GLU A 66 -2.90 -3.95 -0.10
N ASP A 67 -3.18 -2.64 -0.08
CA ASP A 67 -3.60 -1.89 -1.26
C ASP A 67 -2.40 -1.70 -2.22
N VAL A 68 -1.21 -1.46 -1.67
CA VAL A 68 0.03 -1.39 -2.46
C VAL A 68 0.36 -2.77 -3.06
N LEU A 69 0.30 -3.84 -2.26
CA LEU A 69 0.61 -5.19 -2.71
C LEU A 69 -0.34 -5.62 -3.83
N TYR A 70 -1.63 -5.35 -3.69
CA TYR A 70 -2.63 -5.64 -4.72
C TYR A 70 -2.32 -4.93 -6.03
N MET A 71 -1.96 -3.64 -6.00
CA MET A 71 -1.55 -2.89 -7.18
C MET A 71 -0.30 -3.51 -7.84
N LEU A 72 0.73 -3.80 -7.05
CA LEU A 72 1.99 -4.35 -7.54
C LEU A 72 1.81 -5.76 -8.16
N GLU A 73 1.06 -6.64 -7.49
CA GLU A 73 0.75 -7.98 -8.02
C GLU A 73 -0.01 -7.90 -9.34
N GLY A 74 -1.00 -6.99 -9.44
CA GLY A 74 -1.78 -6.77 -10.66
C GLY A 74 -0.98 -6.16 -11.81
N MET A 75 0.12 -5.49 -11.51
CA MET A 75 1.11 -5.01 -12.48
C MET A 75 2.15 -6.09 -12.85
N GLY A 76 2.09 -7.27 -12.22
CA GLY A 76 3.08 -8.34 -12.41
C GLY A 76 4.43 -8.08 -11.72
N ILE A 77 4.49 -7.14 -10.77
CA ILE A 77 5.70 -6.82 -10.01
C ILE A 77 5.80 -7.77 -8.81
N ASN A 78 6.88 -8.55 -8.76
CA ASN A 78 7.14 -9.45 -7.64
C ASN A 78 7.67 -8.70 -6.41
N THR A 79 7.03 -8.88 -5.27
CA THR A 79 7.43 -8.32 -3.97
C THR A 79 7.94 -9.39 -3.00
N GLY A 80 7.64 -10.66 -3.24
CA GLY A 80 7.87 -11.77 -2.31
C GLY A 80 6.95 -11.79 -1.08
N VAL A 81 5.94 -10.90 -1.00
CA VAL A 81 4.98 -10.84 0.12
C VAL A 81 3.76 -11.71 -0.17
N ASP A 82 3.30 -12.47 0.84
CA ASP A 82 2.10 -13.30 0.75
C ASP A 82 0.87 -12.53 1.25
N MET A 83 -0.08 -12.25 0.35
CA MET A 83 -1.31 -11.51 0.66
C MET A 83 -2.14 -12.16 1.78
N LYS A 84 -2.23 -13.49 1.85
CA LYS A 84 -3.04 -14.17 2.88
C LYS A 84 -2.42 -14.01 4.26
N LYS A 85 -1.09 -14.15 4.36
CA LYS A 85 -0.36 -13.91 5.62
C LYS A 85 -0.44 -12.44 6.03
N LEU A 86 -0.37 -11.53 5.07
CA LEU A 86 -0.51 -10.09 5.32
C LEU A 86 -1.91 -9.76 5.88
N LEU A 87 -2.99 -10.30 5.28
CA LEU A 87 -4.35 -10.13 5.78
C LEU A 87 -4.54 -10.70 7.19
N THR A 88 -3.90 -11.84 7.49
CA THR A 88 -3.91 -12.42 8.84
C THR A 88 -3.27 -11.47 9.87
N ALA A 89 -2.13 -10.87 9.51
CA ALA A 89 -1.44 -9.90 10.36
C ALA A 89 -2.28 -8.61 10.54
N ALA A 90 -2.92 -8.15 9.47
CA ALA A 90 -3.82 -7.00 9.48
C ALA A 90 -5.02 -7.22 10.41
N ASP A 91 -5.70 -8.37 10.29
CA ASP A 91 -6.82 -8.73 11.16
C ASP A 91 -6.41 -8.81 12.63
N PHE A 92 -5.26 -9.44 12.94
CA PHE A 92 -4.73 -9.52 14.29
C PHE A 92 -4.56 -8.14 14.93
N ILE A 93 -3.88 -7.21 14.25
CA ILE A 93 -3.59 -5.90 14.82
C ILE A 93 -4.83 -5.01 14.90
N CYS A 94 -5.73 -5.09 13.91
CA CYS A 94 -7.02 -4.41 13.93
C CYS A 94 -7.86 -4.84 15.14
N LYS A 95 -7.97 -6.15 15.40
CA LYS A 95 -8.65 -6.70 16.57
C LYS A 95 -8.01 -6.25 17.88
N ALA A 96 -6.68 -6.31 17.98
CA ALA A 96 -5.96 -5.89 19.17
C ALA A 96 -6.15 -4.40 19.50
N LEU A 97 -6.27 -3.55 18.47
CA LEU A 97 -6.49 -2.12 18.63
C LEU A 97 -7.97 -1.72 18.71
N GLY A 98 -8.91 -2.64 18.49
CA GLY A 98 -10.34 -2.33 18.39
C GLY A 98 -10.65 -1.37 17.24
N LYS A 99 -9.92 -1.47 16.12
CA LYS A 99 -10.06 -0.60 14.95
C LYS A 99 -10.36 -1.43 13.70
N GLU A 100 -11.19 -0.89 12.82
CA GLU A 100 -11.33 -1.44 11.47
C GLU A 100 -10.09 -1.15 10.62
N THR A 101 -9.84 -2.01 9.63
CA THR A 101 -8.79 -1.76 8.63
C THR A 101 -9.13 -0.54 7.78
N SER A 102 -8.12 0.25 7.41
CA SER A 102 -8.24 1.31 6.41
C SER A 102 -8.02 0.80 4.98
N SER A 103 -7.47 -0.41 4.81
CA SER A 103 -7.24 -1.02 3.50
C SER A 103 -8.56 -1.28 2.78
N LYS A 104 -8.64 -0.86 1.51
CA LYS A 104 -9.79 -1.19 0.66
C LYS A 104 -9.77 -2.66 0.23
N VAL A 105 -8.60 -3.20 -0.06
CA VAL A 105 -8.39 -4.61 -0.40
C VAL A 105 -8.70 -5.50 0.80
N GLY A 106 -8.21 -5.16 1.99
CA GLY A 106 -8.50 -5.86 3.23
C GLY A 106 -10.01 -5.94 3.49
N LYS A 107 -10.76 -4.84 3.31
CA LYS A 107 -12.23 -4.87 3.42
C LYS A 107 -12.89 -5.80 2.41
N ALA A 108 -12.42 -5.79 1.15
CA ALA A 108 -13.01 -6.59 0.09
C ALA A 108 -12.71 -8.08 0.26
N LEU A 109 -11.49 -8.43 0.67
CA LEU A 109 -11.02 -9.81 0.78
C LEU A 109 -11.44 -10.47 2.10
N SER A 110 -11.49 -9.74 3.22
CA SER A 110 -11.95 -10.29 4.50
C SER A 110 -13.43 -10.66 4.53
N CYS A 111 -14.24 -10.20 3.57
CA CYS A 111 -15.64 -10.61 3.41
C CYS A 111 -15.81 -11.94 2.67
N ASN A 112 -14.77 -12.45 2.00
CA ASN A 112 -14.81 -13.69 1.24
C ASN A 112 -14.09 -14.81 2.00
N ASN A 113 -14.82 -15.84 2.43
CA ASN A 113 -14.23 -17.01 3.08
C ASN A 113 -13.14 -17.68 2.20
N ASP A 114 -12.13 -18.23 2.87
CA ASP A 114 -10.76 -18.61 2.46
C ASP A 114 -10.50 -19.32 1.10
N SER A 115 -11.51 -19.68 0.31
CA SER A 115 -11.35 -20.39 -0.97
C SER A 115 -11.31 -19.51 -2.22
N ASP A 116 -11.77 -18.26 -2.17
CA ASP A 116 -12.00 -17.42 -3.36
C ASP A 116 -11.28 -16.05 -3.34
N ILE A 117 -10.14 -15.92 -2.66
CA ILE A 117 -9.29 -14.71 -2.79
C ILE A 117 -8.76 -14.65 -4.23
N LYS A 118 -9.51 -13.97 -5.09
CA LYS A 118 -9.11 -13.61 -6.44
C LYS A 118 -8.15 -12.43 -6.36
N LEU A 119 -6.86 -12.76 -6.27
CA LEU A 119 -5.78 -11.81 -6.50
C LEU A 119 -5.92 -11.20 -7.90
N PRO A 120 -5.42 -9.97 -8.14
CA PRO A 120 -5.74 -9.21 -9.36
C PRO A 120 -5.44 -9.96 -10.66
N ASN A 121 -4.48 -10.88 -10.66
CA ASN A 121 -4.14 -11.74 -11.79
C ASN A 121 -5.22 -12.79 -12.14
N ALA A 122 -6.30 -12.89 -11.36
CA ALA A 122 -7.48 -13.68 -11.67
C ALA A 122 -8.50 -12.92 -12.55
N TYR A 123 -8.29 -11.62 -12.80
CA TYR A 123 -9.16 -10.78 -13.65
C TYR A 123 -8.58 -10.50 -15.05
N SER A 124 -7.32 -10.83 -15.28
CA SER A 124 -6.71 -10.85 -16.62
C SER A 124 -7.20 -12.08 -17.38
N LYS A 125 -8.15 -11.87 -18.29
CA LYS A 125 -8.49 -12.84 -19.35
C LYS A 125 -7.42 -12.86 -20.43
#